data_AF-A0A418SWL7-F1
#
_entry.id   AF-A0A418SWL7-F1
#
_cell.length_a   1.000
_cell.length_b   1.000
_cell.length_c   1.000
_cell.angle_alpha   90.00
_cell.angle_beta   90.00
_cell.angle_gamma   90.00
#
_symmetry.space_group_name_H-M   'P 1'
#
loop_
_entity.id
_entity.type
_entity.pdbx_description
1 polymer ?
#
loop_
_entity_poly.entity_id
_entity_poly.type
_entity_poly.pdbx_seq_one_letter_code
_entity_poly.pdbx_strand_id
1 'polypeptide(L)'
;MVARIAGVVSLTQFQTKAPYSADRCYSEAEHGSSGVMNALNIDTLKLSRKLTAAGLEPAAAEAIAEVIRDVDTDDLATRQDLQTTEQRLKQDIFAARGDLQQEISELRSGLLQDFSNFKIEIQQDFSVFRSEMQQENAAFRSEMQQENAAFRNELQQGNAAFRNELRQESSALRSELHQEIAAVRADMRDMENRLVIKMGGMIVGSLAILTALMRMMPPG
;
A
#
# COMPACT_ATOMS: atom_id res chain seq x y z
N MET A 1 15.34 33.90 -9.70
CA MET A 1 14.49 33.58 -10.88
C MET A 1 13.29 32.81 -10.38
N VAL A 2 12.20 33.51 -10.04
CA VAL A 2 10.99 32.94 -9.44
C VAL A 2 9.85 33.17 -10.42
N ALA A 3 9.40 32.12 -11.10
CA ALA A 3 8.26 32.18 -12.00
C ALA A 3 7.00 31.74 -11.25
N ARG A 4 6.23 32.74 -10.81
CA ARG A 4 4.82 32.60 -10.44
C ARG A 4 4.01 32.45 -11.73
N ILE A 5 3.27 31.37 -11.89
CA ILE A 5 2.19 31.27 -12.88
C ILE A 5 0.88 31.15 -12.10
N ALA A 6 0.17 32.27 -12.04
CA ALA A 6 -1.21 32.35 -11.59
C ALA A 6 -2.13 31.91 -12.73
N GLY A 7 -2.80 30.77 -12.54
CA GLY A 7 -3.90 30.32 -13.40
C GLY A 7 -5.22 30.45 -12.65
N VAL A 8 -5.87 31.60 -12.76
CA VAL A 8 -7.24 31.82 -12.29
C VAL A 8 -8.18 31.20 -13.33
N VAL A 9 -8.72 30.02 -13.04
CA VAL A 9 -9.76 29.39 -13.86
C VAL A 9 -11.11 29.85 -13.33
N SER A 10 -11.69 30.82 -14.05
CA SER A 10 -13.08 31.22 -13.96
C SER A 10 -13.97 30.11 -14.52
N LEU A 11 -14.78 29.49 -13.66
CA LEU A 11 -15.89 28.62 -14.05
C LEU A 11 -17.14 28.99 -13.23
N THR A 12 -17.59 30.24 -13.40
CA THR A 12 -18.95 30.64 -13.06
C THR A 12 -19.74 30.72 -14.36
N GLN A 13 -20.44 29.64 -14.71
CA GLN A 13 -21.74 29.66 -15.37
C GLN A 13 -22.14 28.23 -15.73
N PHE A 14 -22.93 27.60 -14.87
CA PHE A 14 -23.83 26.54 -15.33
C PHE A 14 -25.21 26.76 -14.73
N GLN A 15 -26.17 26.80 -15.65
CA GLN A 15 -27.56 27.15 -15.47
C GLN A 15 -28.26 26.24 -14.46
N THR A 16 -28.96 26.83 -13.50
CA THR A 16 -30.16 26.22 -12.92
C THR A 16 -31.36 27.06 -13.32
N LYS A 17 -32.03 26.63 -14.40
CA LYS A 17 -33.37 27.07 -14.76
C LYS A 17 -34.28 26.87 -13.54
N ALA A 18 -35.01 27.92 -13.19
CA ALA A 18 -36.19 27.81 -12.33
C ALA A 18 -37.18 26.80 -12.93
N PRO A 19 -38.02 26.17 -12.08
CA PRO A 19 -39.43 26.48 -12.26
C PRO A 19 -40.24 26.58 -10.97
N TYR A 20 -41.39 27.22 -11.15
CA TYR A 20 -42.64 27.02 -10.40
C TYR A 20 -42.87 27.88 -9.15
N SER A 21 -43.12 29.17 -9.40
CA SER A 21 -44.00 30.00 -8.56
C SER A 21 -45.44 29.49 -8.67
N ALA A 22 -45.93 28.85 -7.62
CA ALA A 22 -47.33 28.50 -7.46
C ALA A 22 -47.85 28.90 -6.08
N ASP A 23 -47.66 30.16 -5.70
CA ASP A 23 -48.44 30.77 -4.63
C ASP A 23 -49.60 31.54 -5.26
N ARG A 24 -50.61 30.77 -5.67
CA ARG A 24 -51.96 31.30 -5.82
C ARG A 24 -52.57 31.25 -4.42
N CYS A 25 -52.51 32.37 -3.69
CA CYS A 25 -53.27 32.55 -2.45
C CYS A 25 -54.75 32.33 -2.76
N TYR A 26 -55.28 31.20 -2.32
CA TYR A 26 -56.71 31.04 -2.13
C TYR A 26 -57.07 31.70 -0.80
N SER A 27 -57.64 32.91 -0.87
CA SER A 27 -58.47 33.42 0.21
C SER A 27 -59.80 32.67 0.15
N GLU A 28 -59.98 31.66 0.99
CA GLU A 28 -61.31 31.11 1.27
C GLU A 28 -61.75 31.57 2.64
N ALA A 29 -62.90 32.23 2.61
CA ALA A 29 -63.54 32.90 3.71
C ALA A 29 -63.81 31.95 4.86
N GLU A 30 -63.60 32.46 6.07
CA GLU A 30 -64.13 31.92 7.30
C GLU A 30 -65.64 31.69 7.13
N HIS A 31 -66.07 30.44 7.25
CA HIS A 31 -67.42 30.09 7.66
C HIS A 31 -67.30 29.24 8.92
N GLY A 32 -67.35 29.93 10.06
CA GLY A 32 -67.78 29.30 11.29
C GLY A 32 -69.18 28.74 11.06
N SER A 33 -69.30 27.42 11.00
CA SER A 33 -70.58 26.74 11.06
C SER A 33 -70.46 25.64 12.09
N SER A 34 -70.94 25.99 13.28
CA SER A 34 -71.43 25.14 14.36
C SER A 34 -71.33 23.64 14.09
N GLY A 35 -70.51 22.95 14.89
CA GLY A 35 -70.50 21.51 14.98
C GLY A 35 -71.90 21.00 15.33
N VAL A 36 -72.55 20.42 14.33
CA VAL A 36 -73.73 19.57 14.52
C VAL A 36 -73.32 18.24 13.92
N MET A 37 -73.32 17.19 14.73
CA MET A 37 -73.13 15.82 14.29
C MET A 37 -74.16 15.54 13.19
N ASN A 38 -73.70 15.48 11.95
CA ASN A 38 -74.54 15.25 10.79
C ASN A 38 -74.89 13.76 10.74
N ALA A 39 -75.86 13.34 11.56
CA ALA A 39 -76.56 12.10 11.33
C ALA A 39 -77.08 12.12 9.89
N LEU A 40 -76.96 11.01 9.16
CA LEU A 40 -77.56 10.85 7.83
C LEU A 40 -79.03 11.22 7.93
N ASN A 41 -79.40 12.41 7.45
CA ASN A 41 -80.73 12.98 7.66
C ASN A 41 -81.70 12.35 6.66
N ILE A 42 -81.99 11.05 6.86
CA ILE A 42 -82.87 10.26 6.01
C ILE A 42 -84.32 10.64 6.37
N ASP A 43 -85.01 11.26 5.42
CA ASP A 43 -86.43 11.59 5.54
C ASP A 43 -87.28 10.30 5.43
N THR A 44 -87.47 9.65 6.57
CA THR A 44 -88.17 8.36 6.73
C THR A 44 -89.59 8.41 6.15
N LEU A 45 -90.24 9.57 6.23
CA LEU A 45 -91.61 9.80 5.76
C LEU A 45 -91.67 9.97 4.23
N LYS A 46 -90.70 10.66 3.64
CA LYS A 46 -90.57 10.68 2.17
C LYS A 46 -90.17 9.31 1.62
N LEU A 47 -89.35 8.56 2.35
CA LEU A 47 -88.96 7.20 1.96
C LEU A 47 -90.16 6.24 1.96
N SER A 48 -90.93 6.19 3.05
CA SER A 48 -92.13 5.33 3.13
C SER A 48 -93.16 5.67 2.05
N ARG A 49 -93.44 6.96 1.82
CA ARG A 49 -94.36 7.40 0.75
C ARG A 49 -93.91 6.99 -0.65
N LYS A 50 -92.60 7.04 -0.94
CA LYS A 50 -92.05 6.59 -2.23
C LYS A 50 -92.14 5.07 -2.39
N LEU A 51 -91.92 4.32 -1.32
CA LEU A 51 -92.07 2.85 -1.32
C LEU A 51 -93.53 2.44 -1.55
N THR A 52 -94.49 3.12 -0.90
CA THR A 52 -95.93 2.89 -1.13
C THR A 52 -96.34 3.26 -2.56
N ALA A 53 -95.84 4.38 -3.10
CA ALA A 53 -96.09 4.78 -4.49
C ALA A 53 -95.46 3.80 -5.52
N ALA A 54 -94.44 3.05 -5.14
CA ALA A 54 -93.83 1.99 -5.95
C ALA A 54 -94.56 0.64 -5.86
N GLY A 55 -95.68 0.58 -5.13
CA GLY A 55 -96.54 -0.61 -5.04
C GLY A 55 -96.26 -1.54 -3.85
N LEU A 56 -95.42 -1.14 -2.88
CA LEU A 56 -95.30 -1.87 -1.62
C LEU A 56 -96.52 -1.59 -0.72
N GLU A 57 -96.94 -2.62 0.02
CA GLU A 57 -97.97 -2.49 1.05
C GLU A 57 -97.55 -1.43 2.09
N PRO A 58 -98.47 -0.54 2.55
CA PRO A 58 -98.14 0.55 3.47
C PRO A 58 -97.37 0.10 4.72
N ALA A 59 -97.77 -1.03 5.30
CA ALA A 59 -97.11 -1.61 6.48
C ALA A 59 -95.67 -2.07 6.20
N ALA A 60 -95.42 -2.65 5.02
CA ALA A 60 -94.08 -3.08 4.61
C ALA A 60 -93.17 -1.88 4.28
N ALA A 61 -93.72 -0.84 3.64
CA ALA A 61 -93.01 0.41 3.36
C ALA A 61 -92.60 1.17 4.63
N GLU A 62 -93.45 1.15 5.66
CA GLU A 62 -93.17 1.72 6.97
C GLU A 62 -92.10 0.93 7.72
N ALA A 63 -92.22 -0.40 7.79
CA ALA A 63 -91.24 -1.28 8.42
C ALA A 63 -89.84 -1.17 7.77
N ILE A 64 -89.75 -1.08 6.45
CA ILE A 64 -88.46 -0.91 5.74
C ILE A 64 -87.85 0.46 6.04
N ALA A 65 -88.67 1.52 6.07
CA ALA A 65 -88.19 2.86 6.38
C ALA A 65 -87.71 2.96 7.84
N GLU A 66 -88.38 2.26 8.76
CA GLU A 66 -87.99 2.13 10.17
C GLU A 66 -86.66 1.38 10.32
N VAL A 67 -86.50 0.22 9.68
CA VAL A 67 -85.22 -0.53 9.71
C VAL A 67 -84.05 0.29 9.16
N ILE A 68 -84.26 1.07 8.08
CA ILE A 68 -83.23 1.95 7.50
C ILE A 68 -82.86 3.10 8.44
N ARG A 69 -83.81 3.57 9.26
CA ARG A 69 -83.57 4.60 10.29
C ARG A 69 -82.76 4.04 11.45
N ASP A 70 -82.96 2.76 11.78
CA ASP A 70 -82.26 2.06 12.87
C ASP A 70 -80.90 1.49 12.44
N VAL A 71 -80.50 1.61 11.17
CA VAL A 71 -79.13 1.27 10.75
C VAL A 71 -78.16 2.17 11.50
N ASP A 72 -77.30 1.55 12.30
CA ASP A 72 -76.25 2.23 13.03
C ASP A 72 -75.22 2.80 12.04
N THR A 73 -75.19 4.13 11.96
CA THR A 73 -74.25 4.88 11.11
C THR A 73 -73.08 5.46 11.89
N ASP A 74 -72.94 5.10 13.18
CA ASP A 74 -71.93 5.66 14.07
C ASP A 74 -70.51 5.22 13.68
N ASP A 75 -70.38 4.11 12.96
CA ASP A 75 -69.10 3.56 12.49
C ASP A 75 -68.70 4.07 11.08
N LEU A 76 -69.49 4.96 10.48
CA LEU A 76 -69.17 5.56 9.18
C LEU A 76 -68.20 6.74 9.36
N ALA A 77 -67.07 6.70 8.64
CA ALA A 77 -66.13 7.82 8.61
C ALA A 77 -66.82 9.11 8.12
N THR A 78 -66.79 10.14 8.96
CA THR A 78 -67.41 11.43 8.64
C THR A 78 -66.50 12.25 7.73
N ARG A 79 -67.06 13.29 7.09
CA ARG A 79 -66.26 14.27 6.31
C ARG A 79 -65.18 14.93 7.17
N GLN A 80 -65.44 15.13 8.45
CA GLN A 80 -64.48 15.70 9.39
C GLN A 80 -63.31 14.74 9.62
N ASP A 81 -63.57 13.44 9.82
CA ASP A 81 -62.52 12.43 10.01
C ASP A 81 -61.61 12.32 8.79
N LEU A 82 -62.19 12.39 7.59
CA LEU A 82 -61.43 12.42 6.34
C LEU A 82 -60.55 13.68 6.24
N GLN A 83 -61.07 14.85 6.60
CA GLN A 83 -60.29 16.10 6.60
C GLN A 83 -59.15 16.06 7.63
N THR A 84 -59.39 15.54 8.83
CA THR A 84 -58.35 15.36 9.84
C THR A 84 -57.28 14.39 9.37
N THR A 85 -57.67 13.27 8.75
CA THR A 85 -56.72 12.29 8.20
C THR A 85 -55.91 12.88 7.05
N GLU A 86 -56.55 13.64 6.15
CA GLU A 86 -55.88 14.33 5.05
C GLU A 86 -54.84 15.35 5.58
N GLN A 87 -55.20 16.12 6.60
CA GLN A 87 -54.28 17.07 7.24
C GLN A 87 -53.10 16.35 7.90
N ARG A 88 -53.35 15.24 8.60
CA ARG A 88 -52.29 14.41 9.19
C ARG A 88 -51.35 13.87 8.12
N LEU A 89 -51.88 13.29 7.04
CA LEU A 89 -51.07 12.79 5.93
C LEU A 89 -50.25 13.90 5.26
N LYS A 90 -50.80 15.10 5.10
CA LYS A 90 -50.05 16.25 4.59
C LYS A 90 -48.89 16.61 5.53
N GLN A 91 -49.12 16.62 6.83
CA GLN A 91 -48.06 16.88 7.82
C GLN A 91 -46.99 15.79 7.79
N ASP A 92 -47.37 14.52 7.75
CA ASP A 92 -46.45 13.38 7.67
C ASP A 92 -45.59 13.45 6.39
N ILE A 93 -46.19 13.78 5.24
CA ILE A 93 -45.46 13.97 3.97
C ILE A 93 -44.47 15.14 4.07
N PHE A 94 -44.87 16.25 4.70
CA PHE A 94 -43.97 17.39 4.90
C PHE A 94 -42.81 17.05 5.83
N ALA A 95 -43.07 16.33 6.92
CA ALA A 95 -42.03 15.85 7.84
C ALA A 95 -41.07 14.89 7.13
N ALA A 96 -41.58 13.85 6.46
CA ALA A 96 -40.76 12.90 5.72
C ALA A 96 -39.91 13.58 4.62
N ARG A 97 -40.46 14.60 3.95
CA ARG A 97 -39.68 15.40 2.98
C ARG A 97 -38.55 16.18 3.66
N GLY A 98 -38.79 16.73 4.85
CA GLY A 98 -37.77 17.40 5.65
C GLY A 98 -36.65 16.44 6.07
N ASP A 99 -37.03 15.28 6.60
CA ASP A 99 -36.09 14.23 7.02
C ASP A 99 -35.21 13.78 5.85
N LEU A 100 -35.81 13.48 4.69
CA LEU A 100 -35.05 13.09 3.49
C LEU A 100 -34.11 14.20 3.01
N GLN A 101 -34.50 15.48 3.11
CA GLN A 101 -33.63 16.59 2.75
C GLN A 101 -32.43 16.72 3.72
N GLN A 102 -32.67 16.45 5.00
CA GLN A 102 -31.61 16.42 6.01
C GLN A 102 -30.65 15.25 5.76
N GLU A 103 -31.16 14.02 5.60
CA GLU A 103 -30.33 12.84 5.32
C GLU A 103 -29.48 13.01 4.06
N ILE A 104 -30.06 13.56 2.98
CA ILE A 104 -29.29 13.86 1.75
C ILE A 104 -28.17 14.86 2.02
N SER A 105 -28.42 15.87 2.86
CA SER A 105 -27.42 16.89 3.21
C SER A 105 -26.29 16.30 4.06
N GLU A 106 -26.62 15.45 5.02
CA GLU A 106 -25.67 14.73 5.87
C GLU A 106 -24.82 13.76 5.05
N LEU A 107 -25.43 12.94 4.19
CA LEU A 107 -24.72 12.04 3.28
C LEU A 107 -23.77 12.80 2.34
N ARG A 108 -24.22 13.92 1.78
CA ARG A 108 -23.37 14.76 0.93
C ARG A 108 -22.19 15.32 1.71
N SER A 109 -22.39 15.77 2.94
CA SER A 109 -21.30 16.28 3.77
C SER A 109 -20.31 15.18 4.15
N GLY A 110 -20.81 13.99 4.51
CA GLY A 110 -19.99 12.83 4.84
C GLY A 110 -19.11 12.42 3.66
N LEU A 111 -19.68 12.30 2.46
CA LEU A 111 -18.91 11.95 1.26
C LEU A 111 -17.83 12.99 0.91
N LEU A 112 -18.09 14.28 1.11
CA LEU A 112 -17.08 15.31 0.90
C LEU A 112 -15.94 15.22 1.92
N GLN A 113 -16.26 14.90 3.17
CA GLN A 113 -15.28 14.70 4.22
C GLN A 113 -14.43 13.46 3.94
N ASP A 114 -15.05 12.34 3.57
CA ASP A 114 -14.35 11.11 3.21
C ASP A 114 -13.41 11.31 2.02
N PHE A 115 -13.87 12.03 0.99
CA PHE A 115 -13.02 12.38 -0.15
C PHE A 115 -11.82 13.25 0.25
N SER A 116 -12.02 14.19 1.17
CA SER A 116 -10.93 15.02 1.70
C SER A 116 -9.93 14.18 2.51
N ASN A 117 -10.42 13.28 3.35
CA ASN A 117 -9.59 12.40 4.17
C ASN A 117 -8.77 11.46 3.28
N PHE A 118 -9.42 10.82 2.31
CA PHE A 118 -8.75 9.94 1.34
C PHE A 118 -7.67 10.66 0.54
N LYS A 119 -7.92 11.92 0.14
CA LYS A 119 -6.91 12.74 -0.53
C LYS A 119 -5.69 13.01 0.36
N ILE A 120 -5.90 13.28 1.65
CA ILE A 120 -4.82 13.49 2.62
C ILE A 120 -4.02 12.20 2.81
N GLU A 121 -4.69 11.06 2.96
CA GLU A 121 -4.07 9.74 3.12
C GLU A 121 -3.17 9.42 1.92
N ILE A 122 -3.67 9.56 0.68
CA ILE A 122 -2.85 9.35 -0.53
C ILE A 122 -1.63 10.28 -0.56
N GLN A 123 -1.79 11.55 -0.17
CA GLN A 123 -0.68 12.49 -0.15
C GLN A 123 0.39 12.10 0.88
N GLN A 124 -0.04 11.61 2.04
CA GLN A 124 0.84 11.12 3.09
C GLN A 124 1.57 9.85 2.63
N ASP A 125 0.86 8.85 2.10
CA ASP A 125 1.43 7.60 1.61
C ASP A 125 2.48 7.86 0.52
N PHE A 126 2.17 8.76 -0.41
CA PHE A 126 3.12 9.12 -1.46
C PHE A 126 4.37 9.83 -0.92
N SER A 127 4.21 10.62 0.15
CA SER A 127 5.34 11.24 0.84
C SER A 127 6.22 10.20 1.55
N VAL A 128 5.60 9.24 2.24
CA VAL A 128 6.27 8.13 2.91
C VAL A 128 7.04 7.28 1.90
N PHE A 129 6.37 6.83 0.84
CA PHE A 129 6.98 6.04 -0.23
C PHE A 129 8.20 6.74 -0.86
N ARG A 130 8.10 8.05 -1.12
CA ARG A 130 9.24 8.82 -1.64
C ARG A 130 10.41 8.84 -0.65
N SER A 131 10.13 8.99 0.65
CA SER A 131 11.15 8.99 1.70
C SER A 131 11.85 7.64 1.80
N GLU A 132 11.08 6.54 1.80
CA GLU A 132 11.61 5.17 1.84
C GLU A 132 12.52 4.90 0.64
N MET A 133 12.08 5.24 -0.57
CA MET A 133 12.89 5.10 -1.79
C MET A 133 14.20 5.90 -1.74
N GLN A 134 14.18 7.10 -1.15
CA GLN A 134 15.39 7.90 -0.99
C GLN A 134 16.34 7.28 0.03
N GLN A 135 15.81 6.77 1.14
CA GLN A 135 16.58 6.11 2.18
C GLN A 135 17.22 4.82 1.66
N GLU A 136 16.47 3.98 0.95
CA GLU A 136 16.98 2.73 0.37
C GLU A 136 18.06 2.99 -0.67
N ASN A 137 17.88 3.99 -1.55
CA ASN A 137 18.91 4.36 -2.53
C ASN A 137 20.19 4.86 -1.84
N ALA A 138 20.07 5.65 -0.77
CA ALA A 138 21.21 6.10 0.01
C ALA A 138 21.92 4.95 0.71
N ALA A 139 21.18 4.01 1.30
CA ALA A 139 21.72 2.80 1.92
C ALA A 139 22.48 1.95 0.91
N PHE A 140 21.88 1.66 -0.25
CA PHE A 140 22.50 0.89 -1.32
C PHE A 140 23.80 1.54 -1.82
N ARG A 141 23.83 2.87 -1.99
CA ARG A 141 25.06 3.58 -2.37
C ARG A 141 26.14 3.45 -1.31
N SER A 142 25.77 3.50 -0.03
CA SER A 142 26.70 3.34 1.09
C SER A 142 27.29 1.94 1.12
N GLU A 143 26.45 0.91 0.97
CA GLU A 143 26.87 -0.49 0.92
C GLU A 143 27.85 -0.74 -0.23
N MET A 144 27.52 -0.27 -1.43
CA MET A 144 28.40 -0.37 -2.59
C MET A 144 29.76 0.31 -2.38
N GLN A 145 29.79 1.47 -1.70
CA GLN A 145 31.06 2.15 -1.37
C GLN A 145 31.87 1.34 -0.36
N GLN A 146 31.22 0.76 0.63
CA GLN A 146 31.86 -0.06 1.66
C GLN A 146 32.45 -1.34 1.05
N GLU A 147 31.71 -2.05 0.21
CA GLU A 147 32.19 -3.25 -0.48
C GLU A 147 33.36 -2.93 -1.42
N ASN A 148 33.29 -1.82 -2.17
CA ASN A 148 34.40 -1.42 -3.04
C ASN A 148 35.67 -1.10 -2.23
N ALA A 149 35.53 -0.44 -1.09
CA ALA A 149 36.64 -0.16 -0.18
C ALA A 149 37.22 -1.45 0.41
N ALA A 150 36.36 -2.38 0.84
CA ALA A 150 36.77 -3.69 1.34
C ALA A 150 37.55 -4.49 0.28
N PHE A 151 37.03 -4.58 -0.95
CA PHE A 151 37.69 -5.25 -2.06
C PHE A 151 39.06 -4.65 -2.40
N ARG A 152 39.17 -3.31 -2.42
CA ARG A 152 40.47 -2.64 -2.63
C ARG A 152 41.48 -3.00 -1.54
N ASN A 153 41.04 -3.05 -0.28
CA ASN A 153 41.90 -3.42 0.84
C ASN A 153 42.35 -4.88 0.74
N GLU A 154 41.44 -5.79 0.37
CA GLU A 154 41.77 -7.20 0.16
C GLU A 154 42.80 -7.37 -0.97
N LEU A 155 42.62 -6.66 -2.09
CA LEU A 155 43.57 -6.69 -3.21
C LEU A 155 44.94 -6.12 -2.85
N GLN A 156 44.99 -5.07 -2.03
CA GLN A 156 46.25 -4.53 -1.51
C GLN A 156 46.96 -5.51 -0.57
N GLN A 157 46.21 -6.14 0.34
CA GLN A 157 46.74 -7.15 1.25
C GLN A 157 47.26 -8.37 0.50
N GLY A 158 46.49 -8.90 -0.47
CA GLY A 158 46.89 -10.02 -1.31
C GLY A 158 48.17 -9.73 -2.10
N ASN A 159 48.30 -8.53 -2.69
CA ASN A 159 49.53 -8.12 -3.38
C ASN A 159 50.73 -8.01 -2.43
N ALA A 160 50.53 -7.50 -1.22
CA ALA A 160 51.59 -7.42 -0.22
C ALA A 160 52.05 -8.81 0.24
N ALA A 161 51.09 -9.72 0.48
CA ALA A 161 51.36 -11.12 0.82
C ALA A 161 52.17 -11.82 -0.28
N PHE A 162 51.71 -11.73 -1.53
CA PHE A 162 52.39 -12.34 -2.69
C PHE A 162 53.82 -11.81 -2.88
N ARG A 163 54.04 -10.49 -2.72
CA ARG A 163 55.39 -9.90 -2.78
C ARG A 163 56.31 -10.41 -1.66
N ASN A 164 55.77 -10.65 -0.48
CA ASN A 164 56.54 -11.19 0.64
C ASN A 164 56.90 -12.66 0.40
N GLU A 165 55.95 -13.45 -0.09
CA GLU A 165 56.17 -14.86 -0.48
C GLU A 165 57.27 -14.97 -1.54
N LEU A 166 57.19 -14.21 -2.63
CA LEU A 166 58.24 -14.18 -3.66
C LEU A 166 59.62 -13.78 -3.12
N ARG A 167 59.68 -12.85 -2.16
CA ARG A 167 60.95 -12.47 -1.51
C ARG A 167 61.50 -13.60 -0.66
N GLN A 168 60.65 -14.30 0.08
CA GLN A 168 61.02 -15.44 0.90
C GLN A 168 61.54 -16.59 0.03
N GLU A 169 60.81 -16.95 -1.04
CA GLU A 169 61.24 -17.98 -2.00
C GLU A 169 62.56 -17.61 -2.67
N SER A 170 62.72 -16.36 -3.13
CA SER A 170 63.99 -15.91 -3.72
C SER A 170 65.16 -15.96 -2.73
N SER A 171 64.91 -15.66 -1.45
CA SER A 171 65.92 -15.78 -0.40
C SER A 171 66.28 -17.24 -0.12
N ALA A 172 65.28 -18.13 -0.07
CA ALA A 172 65.47 -19.55 0.13
C ALA A 172 66.30 -20.16 -1.01
N LEU A 173 65.91 -19.91 -2.27
CA LEU A 173 66.63 -20.38 -3.46
C LEU A 173 68.08 -19.89 -3.50
N ARG A 174 68.35 -18.62 -3.13
CA ARG A 174 69.73 -18.12 -3.03
C ARG A 174 70.54 -18.84 -1.95
N SER A 175 69.93 -19.11 -0.81
CA SER A 175 70.59 -19.86 0.27
C SER A 175 70.91 -21.29 -0.17
N GLU A 176 69.97 -21.97 -0.79
CA GLU A 176 70.16 -23.32 -1.34
C GLU A 176 71.30 -23.34 -2.37
N LEU A 177 71.30 -22.42 -3.33
CA LEU A 177 72.39 -22.30 -4.32
C LEU A 177 73.76 -22.05 -3.66
N HIS A 178 73.83 -21.20 -2.63
CA HIS A 178 75.08 -20.99 -1.90
C HIS A 178 75.57 -22.24 -1.17
N GLN A 179 74.64 -23.02 -0.60
CA GLN A 179 74.96 -24.30 0.03
C GLN A 179 75.46 -25.33 -0.99
N GLU A 180 74.80 -25.45 -2.14
CA GLU A 180 75.23 -26.34 -3.22
C GLU A 180 76.62 -25.96 -3.77
N ILE A 181 76.89 -24.67 -4.00
CA ILE A 181 78.22 -24.20 -4.42
C ILE A 181 79.28 -24.54 -3.38
N ALA A 182 78.97 -24.38 -2.08
CA ALA A 182 79.89 -24.72 -1.00
C ALA A 182 80.17 -26.23 -0.95
N ALA A 183 79.15 -27.05 -1.13
CA ALA A 183 79.27 -28.51 -1.22
C ALA A 183 80.15 -28.92 -2.42
N VAL A 184 79.88 -28.40 -3.61
CA VAL A 184 80.70 -28.68 -4.81
C VAL A 184 82.16 -28.27 -4.62
N ARG A 185 82.42 -27.12 -4.00
CA ARG A 185 83.80 -26.68 -3.68
C ARG A 185 84.49 -27.60 -2.68
N ALA A 186 83.75 -28.12 -1.70
CA ALA A 186 84.30 -29.08 -0.74
C ALA A 186 84.66 -30.40 -1.44
N ASP A 187 83.78 -30.92 -2.30
CA ASP A 187 84.02 -32.13 -3.08
C ASP A 187 85.23 -31.98 -4.02
N MET A 188 85.40 -30.81 -4.67
CA MET A 188 86.59 -30.52 -5.47
C MET A 188 87.87 -30.58 -4.65
N ARG A 189 87.91 -29.96 -3.46
CA ARG A 189 89.07 -30.01 -2.56
C ARG A 189 89.37 -31.42 -2.08
N ASP A 190 88.34 -32.21 -1.77
CA ASP A 190 88.52 -33.61 -1.37
C ASP A 190 89.13 -34.43 -2.52
N MET A 191 88.63 -34.27 -3.74
CA MET A 191 89.22 -34.91 -4.93
C MET A 191 90.67 -34.48 -5.16
N GLU A 192 90.97 -33.18 -5.09
CA GLU A 192 92.34 -32.66 -5.20
C GLU A 192 93.26 -33.28 -4.14
N ASN A 193 92.84 -33.31 -2.88
CA ASN A 193 93.60 -33.91 -1.79
C ASN A 193 93.84 -35.41 -2.03
N ARG A 194 92.81 -36.16 -2.44
CA ARG A 194 92.93 -37.60 -2.76
C ARG A 194 93.89 -37.83 -3.93
N LEU A 195 93.88 -36.97 -4.94
CA LEU A 195 94.81 -37.05 -6.06
C LEU A 195 96.25 -36.70 -5.63
N VAL A 196 96.45 -35.63 -4.87
CA VAL A 196 97.77 -35.25 -4.34
C VAL A 196 98.35 -36.36 -3.46
N ILE A 197 97.55 -36.95 -2.58
CA ILE A 197 97.97 -38.08 -1.74
C ILE A 197 98.36 -39.29 -2.60
N LYS A 198 97.53 -39.67 -3.59
CA LYS A 198 97.83 -40.80 -4.49
C LYS A 198 99.09 -40.56 -5.33
N MET A 199 99.24 -39.37 -5.90
CA MET A 199 100.40 -39.00 -6.73
C MET A 199 101.68 -38.91 -5.90
N GLY A 200 101.62 -38.27 -4.73
CA GLY A 200 102.74 -38.21 -3.79
C GLY A 200 103.21 -39.60 -3.35
N GLY A 201 102.27 -40.50 -3.04
CA GLY A 201 102.57 -41.90 -2.74
C GLY A 201 103.27 -42.63 -3.89
N MET A 202 102.82 -42.43 -5.14
CA MET A 202 103.46 -43.02 -6.33
C MET A 202 104.86 -42.46 -6.59
N ILE A 203 105.08 -41.15 -6.43
CA ILE A 203 106.40 -40.53 -6.62
C ILE A 203 107.38 -41.07 -5.57
N VAL A 204 106.98 -41.12 -4.31
CA VAL A 204 107.84 -41.67 -3.24
C VAL A 204 108.11 -43.16 -3.50
N GLY A 205 107.10 -43.92 -3.92
CA GLY A 205 107.25 -45.33 -4.28
C GLY A 205 108.22 -45.55 -5.46
N SER A 206 108.10 -44.77 -6.54
CA SER A 206 108.98 -44.90 -7.71
C SER A 206 110.42 -44.49 -7.39
N LEU A 207 110.63 -43.42 -6.61
CA LEU A 207 111.95 -43.01 -6.14
C LEU A 207 112.61 -44.08 -5.25
N ALA A 208 111.82 -44.74 -4.39
CA ALA A 208 112.30 -45.85 -3.55
C ALA A 208 112.75 -47.06 -4.40
N ILE A 209 112.01 -47.39 -5.45
CA ILE A 209 112.39 -48.45 -6.40
C ILE A 209 113.67 -48.05 -7.15
N LEU A 210 113.74 -46.82 -7.66
CA LEU A 210 114.90 -46.34 -8.42
C LEU A 210 116.19 -46.33 -7.59
N THR A 211 116.11 -45.92 -6.32
CA THR A 211 117.25 -45.96 -5.39
C THR A 211 117.67 -47.37 -5.02
N ALA A 212 116.71 -48.29 -4.84
CA ALA A 212 117.01 -49.70 -4.65
C ALA A 212 117.74 -50.30 -5.87
N LEU A 213 117.31 -49.95 -7.09
CA LEU A 213 117.96 -50.37 -8.33
C LEU A 213 119.37 -49.79 -8.49
N MET A 214 119.58 -48.50 -8.20
CA MET A 214 120.92 -47.89 -8.24
C MET A 214 121.90 -48.55 -7.25
N ARG A 215 121.43 -48.95 -6.07
CA ARG A 215 122.25 -49.67 -5.09
C ARG A 215 122.59 -51.10 -5.54
N MET A 216 121.79 -51.71 -6.41
CA MET A 216 121.98 -53.08 -6.91
C MET A 216 122.82 -53.13 -8.21
N MET A 217 123.15 -51.98 -8.81
CA MET A 217 124.01 -51.91 -10.01
C MET A 217 125.48 -51.79 -9.58
N PRO A 218 126.32 -52.83 -9.81
CA PRO A 218 127.73 -52.78 -9.44
C PRO A 218 128.47 -51.71 -10.27
N PRO A 219 129.42 -50.97 -9.68
CA PRO A 219 130.20 -49.96 -10.40
C PRO A 219 131.01 -50.65 -11.50
N GLY A 220 130.66 -50.36 -12.76
CA GLY A 220 131.41 -50.76 -13.95
C GLY A 220 132.51 -49.77 -14.28
#